data_AF-A0A2I0QMW3-F1
#
_entry.id   AF-A0A2I0QMW3-F1
#
_cell.length_a   1.000
_cell.length_b   1.000
_cell.length_c   1.000
_cell.angle_alpha   90.00
_cell.angle_beta   90.00
_cell.angle_gamma   90.00
#
_symmetry.space_group_name_H-M   'P 1'
#
loop_
_entity.id
_entity.type
_entity.pdbx_description
1 polymer ?
#
loop_
_entity_poly.entity_id
_entity_poly.type
_entity_poly.pdbx_seq_one_letter_code
_entity_poly.pdbx_strand_id
1 'polypeptide(L)'
;MIGMIKKFSLTGNPWIDNGITRFICTFENQPYVSTVKKLPPATYEMEIKDDKKDKFKEDLISILKTDLEQSYILNKHFKILIKEGLMNSPPNEKDYKFSDDEISVLKNFEKRYKEEKGKTINFNIKEKKAQVRVQRWNVIAPLKEYSERIESIVNSFVEELYSSKVEEECEECPLCGAKVSKSIDILQNINPFVTKHHNKLRGYTGQSGNERGCSICSLFGLFSALDNFIPYVFVDVKNKETFVILPLVKDIEILEKIKKTLNNSLKDFKNKDELNYGTNIKRMLSQDKYSVVVSIYDQMVNKYAEGEEYFENLKLSEEDLSHIYKWVTFNIKSGQAYKMASFSSIKPTDSLYGLVKENDEIEPFSDVFKKISDFCKKNQKDIPFELFSKGIVTLDIGLISEFLFTAYKNRDESNGLYLSNEEGFQYFNNLINKIYGGKKMDKNLIEDAKTFGIHIGNNLTKDIGLMTKLYNVTSKDDLLDVIKESLMKMYKINLKSGNIQIKEDKVATIINSLNEENWKEIANTIFIFAALRSINTKIKGCE
;
A
#
# COMPACT_ATOMS: atom_id res chain seq x y z
N MET A 1 -28.54 16.28 34.05
CA MET A 1 -28.83 15.04 33.30
C MET A 1 -27.52 14.31 33.16
N ILE A 2 -27.43 13.09 33.68
CA ILE A 2 -26.24 12.24 33.56
C ILE A 2 -26.35 11.55 32.20
N GLY A 3 -25.35 11.69 31.33
CA GLY A 3 -25.28 10.93 30.09
C GLY A 3 -24.62 9.57 30.32
N MET A 4 -24.90 8.61 29.46
CA MET A 4 -24.17 7.34 29.43
C MET A 4 -22.77 7.57 28.87
N ILE A 5 -21.77 7.21 29.68
CA ILE A 5 -20.35 7.30 29.34
C ILE A 5 -19.87 5.89 28.96
N LYS A 6 -19.30 5.73 27.77
CA LYS A 6 -18.69 4.48 27.33
C LYS A 6 -17.25 4.67 26.88
N LYS A 7 -16.42 3.70 27.24
CA LYS A 7 -15.03 3.58 26.78
C LYS A 7 -14.92 2.58 25.62
N PHE A 8 -14.20 2.97 24.57
CA PHE A 8 -13.90 2.16 23.40
C PHE A 8 -12.40 2.09 23.22
N SER A 9 -11.80 0.93 23.51
CA SER A 9 -10.35 0.73 23.44
C SER A 9 -9.94 -0.03 22.18
N LEU A 10 -8.73 0.26 21.69
CA LEU A 10 -8.11 -0.56 20.65
C LEU A 10 -7.98 -2.01 21.14
N THR A 11 -8.38 -2.91 20.26
CA THR A 11 -8.56 -4.34 20.52
C THR A 11 -7.37 -5.18 20.05
N GLY A 12 -6.50 -4.59 19.23
CA GLY A 12 -5.44 -5.33 18.53
C GLY A 12 -5.94 -6.06 17.28
N ASN A 13 -7.24 -5.98 16.99
CA ASN A 13 -7.82 -6.38 15.72
C ASN A 13 -7.93 -5.14 14.82
N PRO A 14 -7.07 -5.00 13.79
CA PRO A 14 -7.01 -3.79 12.98
C PRO A 14 -8.31 -3.51 12.22
N TRP A 15 -9.14 -4.53 12.01
CA TRP A 15 -10.48 -4.35 11.44
C TRP A 15 -11.44 -3.66 12.41
N ILE A 16 -11.49 -4.13 13.66
CA ILE A 16 -12.36 -3.54 14.67
C ILE A 16 -11.86 -2.16 15.08
N ASP A 17 -10.55 -2.00 15.21
CA ASP A 17 -9.88 -0.74 15.56
C ASP A 17 -10.15 0.37 14.53
N ASN A 18 -10.12 0.02 13.25
CA ASN A 18 -10.53 0.93 12.19
C ASN A 18 -12.02 1.32 12.32
N GLY A 19 -12.86 0.38 12.76
CA GLY A 19 -14.30 0.56 12.91
C GLY A 19 -14.65 1.45 14.10
N ILE A 20 -13.96 1.27 15.23
CA ILE A 20 -14.02 2.15 16.41
C ILE A 20 -13.71 3.58 16.00
N THR A 21 -12.58 3.78 15.34
CA THR A 21 -12.13 5.12 14.95
C THR A 21 -13.11 5.76 13.96
N ARG A 22 -13.63 4.98 13.00
CA ARG A 22 -14.66 5.48 12.08
C ARG A 22 -15.92 5.91 12.83
N PHE A 23 -16.42 5.06 13.72
CA PHE A 23 -17.60 5.34 14.53
C PHE A 23 -17.42 6.63 15.32
N ILE A 24 -16.29 6.81 16.02
CA ILE A 24 -16.04 8.02 16.81
C ILE A 24 -16.00 9.27 15.92
N CYS A 25 -15.24 9.25 14.81
CA CYS A 25 -15.21 10.39 13.89
C CYS A 25 -16.59 10.74 13.29
N THR A 26 -17.47 9.75 13.12
CA THR A 26 -18.84 9.98 12.63
C THR A 26 -19.71 10.72 13.66
N PHE A 27 -19.51 10.44 14.96
CA PHE A 27 -20.40 10.92 16.01
C PHE A 27 -19.84 12.05 16.89
N GLU A 28 -18.53 12.31 16.88
CA GLU A 28 -17.87 13.25 17.81
C GLU A 28 -18.46 14.67 17.78
N ASN A 29 -19.01 15.10 16.65
CA ASN A 29 -19.58 16.44 16.45
C ASN A 29 -21.13 16.47 16.50
N GLN A 30 -21.77 15.38 16.89
CA GLN A 30 -23.24 15.31 16.91
C GLN A 30 -23.82 15.98 18.17
N PRO A 31 -24.98 16.66 18.08
CA PRO A 31 -25.52 17.48 19.16
C PRO A 31 -25.90 16.72 20.45
N TYR A 32 -26.07 15.39 20.34
CA TYR A 32 -26.36 14.49 21.46
C TYR A 32 -25.12 13.83 22.06
N VAL A 33 -23.94 14.09 21.50
CA VAL A 33 -22.65 13.68 22.07
C VAL A 33 -22.13 14.85 22.88
N SER A 34 -22.06 14.69 24.19
CA SER A 34 -21.64 15.77 25.10
C SER A 34 -20.13 15.95 25.05
N THR A 35 -19.40 14.84 25.09
CA THR A 35 -17.94 14.83 25.12
C THR A 35 -17.39 13.60 24.40
N VAL A 36 -16.28 13.80 23.69
CA VAL A 36 -15.37 12.73 23.27
C VAL A 36 -14.00 13.09 23.82
N LYS A 37 -13.47 12.23 24.69
CA LYS A 37 -12.12 12.36 25.23
C LYS A 37 -11.26 11.24 24.69
N LYS A 38 -10.05 11.60 24.27
CA LYS A 38 -9.00 10.63 24.00
C LYS A 38 -8.29 10.36 25.32
N LEU A 39 -8.25 9.09 25.71
CA LEU A 39 -7.55 8.59 26.88
C LEU A 39 -6.34 7.79 26.38
N PRO A 40 -5.15 8.42 26.28
CA PRO A 40 -3.97 7.77 25.77
C PRO A 40 -3.60 6.51 26.57
N PRO A 41 -2.98 5.51 25.91
CA PRO A 41 -2.62 5.51 24.50
C PRO A 41 -3.75 5.07 23.55
N ALA A 42 -4.79 4.37 24.05
CA ALA A 42 -5.56 3.47 23.19
C ALA A 42 -7.09 3.53 23.35
N THR A 43 -7.65 4.55 24.04
CA THR A 43 -9.09 4.54 24.39
C THR A 43 -9.79 5.84 24.04
N TYR A 44 -10.98 5.75 23.46
CA TYR A 44 -11.95 6.84 23.46
C TYR A 44 -12.90 6.71 24.64
N GLU A 45 -13.23 7.82 25.27
CA GLU A 45 -14.36 7.95 26.18
C GLU A 45 -15.39 8.85 25.51
N MET A 46 -16.60 8.35 25.31
CA MET A 46 -17.69 9.05 24.64
C MET A 46 -18.89 9.13 25.58
N GLU A 47 -19.45 10.33 25.72
CA GLU A 47 -20.65 10.58 26.51
C GLU A 47 -21.84 10.88 25.58
N ILE A 48 -22.89 10.06 25.67
CA ILE A 48 -24.14 10.24 24.93
C ILE A 48 -25.23 10.63 25.93
N LYS A 49 -25.98 11.68 25.60
CA LYS A 49 -27.10 12.13 26.45
C LYS A 49 -28.23 11.10 26.45
N ASP A 50 -28.64 10.65 27.63
CA ASP A 50 -29.67 9.61 27.78
C ASP A 50 -31.02 9.99 27.16
N ASP A 51 -31.41 11.26 27.24
CA ASP A 51 -32.64 11.79 26.63
C ASP A 51 -32.59 11.80 25.09
N LYS A 52 -31.44 11.47 24.50
CA LYS A 52 -31.22 11.41 23.05
C LYS A 52 -30.93 10.00 22.54
N LYS A 53 -31.10 8.97 23.37
CA LYS A 53 -30.88 7.55 22.99
C LYS A 53 -31.55 7.17 21.68
N ASP A 54 -32.84 7.48 21.52
CA ASP A 54 -33.60 7.11 20.32
C ASP A 54 -33.11 7.87 19.08
N LYS A 55 -32.76 9.15 19.25
CA LYS A 55 -32.19 9.96 18.15
C LYS A 55 -30.82 9.42 17.71
N PHE A 56 -29.95 9.07 18.66
CA PHE A 56 -28.66 8.44 18.37
C PHE A 56 -28.84 7.14 17.58
N LYS A 57 -29.80 6.30 18.01
CA LYS A 57 -30.14 5.05 17.35
C LYS A 57 -30.65 5.27 15.91
N GLU A 58 -31.58 6.20 15.72
CA GLU A 58 -32.12 6.54 14.39
C GLU A 58 -31.02 7.03 13.44
N ASP A 59 -30.17 7.94 13.91
CA ASP A 59 -29.06 8.48 13.12
C ASP A 59 -28.05 7.38 12.76
N LEU A 60 -27.74 6.49 13.70
CA LEU A 60 -26.86 5.34 13.46
C LEU A 60 -27.41 4.41 12.36
N ILE A 61 -28.70 4.11 12.38
CA ILE A 61 -29.37 3.33 11.33
C ILE A 61 -29.30 4.08 9.99
N SER A 62 -29.65 5.37 10.00
CA SER A 62 -29.68 6.20 8.80
C SER A 62 -28.32 6.29 8.12
N ILE A 63 -27.27 6.61 8.88
CA ILE A 63 -25.89 6.72 8.39
C ILE A 63 -25.42 5.40 7.77
N LEU A 64 -25.60 4.27 8.47
CA LEU A 64 -25.17 2.97 7.96
C LEU A 64 -25.93 2.56 6.69
N LYS A 65 -27.24 2.87 6.59
CA LYS A 65 -28.02 2.63 5.37
C LYS A 65 -27.52 3.51 4.22
N THR A 66 -27.26 4.79 4.47
CA THR A 66 -26.71 5.71 3.46
C THR A 66 -25.32 5.26 3.00
N ASP A 67 -24.41 4.92 3.91
CA ASP A 67 -23.08 4.41 3.58
C ASP A 67 -23.15 3.11 2.77
N LEU A 68 -24.07 2.23 3.14
CA LEU A 68 -24.33 0.98 2.41
C LEU A 68 -24.78 1.25 0.97
N GLU A 69 -25.67 2.21 0.75
CA GLU A 69 -26.14 2.60 -0.58
C GLU A 69 -25.04 3.29 -1.41
N GLN A 70 -24.28 4.17 -0.76
CA GLN A 70 -23.17 4.91 -1.39
C GLN A 70 -21.96 4.02 -1.68
N SER A 71 -21.87 2.85 -1.06
CA SER A 71 -20.76 1.93 -1.30
C SER A 71 -20.68 1.36 -2.71
N TYR A 72 -21.79 1.43 -3.46
CA TYR A 72 -21.84 0.96 -4.84
C TYR A 72 -21.18 1.95 -5.80
N ILE A 73 -20.22 1.44 -6.57
CA ILE A 73 -19.52 2.22 -7.59
C ILE A 73 -20.39 2.33 -8.85
N LEU A 74 -20.51 3.57 -9.35
CA LEU A 74 -21.17 3.85 -10.61
C LEU A 74 -20.38 3.25 -11.79
N ASN A 75 -21.09 2.59 -12.70
CA ASN A 75 -20.45 2.03 -13.89
C ASN A 75 -19.82 3.14 -14.74
N LYS A 76 -18.63 2.88 -15.29
CA LYS A 76 -17.82 3.85 -16.05
C LYS A 76 -18.60 4.48 -17.21
N HIS A 77 -19.51 3.72 -17.83
CA HIS A 77 -20.40 4.22 -18.88
C HIS A 77 -21.14 5.48 -18.43
N PHE A 78 -21.82 5.44 -17.28
CA PHE A 78 -22.61 6.59 -16.78
C PHE A 78 -21.73 7.74 -16.32
N LYS A 79 -20.53 7.48 -15.77
CA LYS A 79 -19.57 8.55 -15.46
C LYS A 79 -19.21 9.35 -16.72
N ILE A 80 -18.97 8.67 -17.83
CA ILE A 80 -18.68 9.33 -19.11
C ILE A 80 -19.91 10.06 -19.64
N LEU A 81 -21.09 9.42 -19.67
CA LEU A 81 -22.30 10.07 -20.16
C LEU A 81 -22.65 11.34 -19.37
N ILE A 82 -22.44 11.32 -18.05
CA ILE A 82 -22.60 12.51 -17.20
C ILE A 82 -21.54 13.56 -17.50
N LYS A 83 -20.27 13.16 -17.62
CA LYS A 83 -19.16 14.06 -17.93
C LYS A 83 -19.33 14.76 -19.28
N GLU A 84 -19.83 14.04 -20.29
CA GLU A 84 -20.07 14.55 -21.65
C GLU A 84 -21.42 15.28 -21.78
N GLY A 85 -22.19 15.43 -20.70
CA GLY A 85 -23.43 16.20 -20.68
C GLY A 85 -24.64 15.51 -21.33
N LEU A 86 -24.55 14.20 -21.63
CA LEU A 86 -25.70 13.42 -22.11
C LEU A 86 -26.65 12.99 -20.99
N MET A 87 -26.18 13.00 -19.74
CA MET A 87 -27.00 12.70 -18.57
C MET A 87 -26.70 13.68 -17.44
N ASN A 88 -27.74 14.08 -16.71
CA ASN A 88 -27.56 14.90 -15.49
C ASN A 88 -27.29 14.05 -14.24
N SER A 89 -27.80 12.81 -14.22
CA SER A 89 -27.70 11.90 -13.09
C SER A 89 -27.73 10.45 -13.59
N PRO A 90 -27.20 9.48 -12.81
CA PRO A 90 -27.31 8.08 -13.16
C PRO A 90 -28.79 7.61 -13.13
N PRO A 91 -29.18 6.63 -13.97
CA PRO A 91 -30.52 6.06 -13.93
C PRO A 91 -30.81 5.37 -12.60
N ASN A 92 -32.10 5.31 -12.20
CA ASN A 92 -32.52 4.62 -10.98
C ASN A 92 -32.68 3.10 -11.17
N GLU A 93 -32.71 2.64 -12.41
CA GLU A 93 -32.87 1.23 -12.77
C GLU A 93 -31.59 0.43 -12.48
N LYS A 94 -31.74 -0.87 -12.20
CA LYS A 94 -30.59 -1.75 -11.99
C LYS A 94 -29.78 -1.95 -13.28
N ASP A 95 -30.50 -2.16 -14.37
CA ASP A 95 -29.98 -2.39 -15.72
C ASP A 95 -30.56 -1.31 -16.63
N TYR A 96 -29.71 -0.68 -17.45
CA TYR A 96 -30.10 0.40 -18.35
C TYR A 96 -29.77 0.03 -19.79
N LYS A 97 -30.66 0.39 -20.73
CA LYS A 97 -30.45 0.17 -22.17
C LYS A 97 -30.06 1.50 -22.83
N PHE A 98 -28.89 1.51 -23.46
CA PHE A 98 -28.35 2.70 -24.10
C PHE A 98 -29.06 3.03 -25.41
N SER A 99 -29.23 4.33 -25.68
CA SER A 99 -29.63 4.88 -26.97
C SER A 99 -28.47 4.87 -27.97
N ASP A 100 -28.75 5.06 -29.26
CA ASP A 100 -27.68 5.09 -30.28
C ASP A 100 -26.74 6.30 -30.11
N ASP A 101 -27.26 7.43 -29.62
CA ASP A 101 -26.46 8.64 -29.33
C ASP A 101 -25.48 8.42 -28.17
N GLU A 102 -25.93 7.76 -27.10
CA GLU A 102 -25.08 7.41 -25.96
C GLU A 102 -23.97 6.44 -26.36
N ILE A 103 -24.30 5.45 -27.19
CA ILE A 103 -23.32 4.52 -27.74
C ILE A 103 -22.28 5.25 -28.59
N SER A 104 -22.70 6.23 -29.39
CA SER A 104 -21.81 7.06 -30.21
C SER A 104 -20.83 7.85 -29.34
N VAL A 105 -21.31 8.50 -28.28
CA VAL A 105 -20.46 9.26 -27.35
C VAL A 105 -19.46 8.35 -26.62
N LEU A 106 -19.88 7.18 -26.15
CA LEU A 106 -18.97 6.25 -25.49
C LEU A 106 -17.86 5.78 -26.42
N LYS A 107 -18.18 5.43 -27.68
CA LYS A 107 -17.17 5.04 -28.69
C LYS A 107 -16.22 6.20 -29.03
N ASN A 108 -16.74 7.42 -29.15
CA ASN A 108 -15.91 8.60 -29.39
C ASN A 108 -14.97 8.87 -28.21
N PHE A 109 -15.45 8.67 -26.97
CA PHE A 109 -14.61 8.75 -25.79
C PHE A 109 -13.50 7.68 -25.78
N GLU A 110 -13.80 6.43 -26.12
CA GLU A 110 -12.76 5.38 -26.23
C GLU A 110 -11.65 5.77 -27.20
N LYS A 111 -12.03 6.31 -28.36
CA LYS A 111 -11.08 6.76 -29.39
C LYS A 111 -10.20 7.89 -28.86
N ARG A 112 -10.81 8.97 -28.34
CA ARG A 112 -10.07 10.11 -27.75
C ARG A 112 -9.17 9.68 -26.61
N TYR A 113 -9.67 8.84 -25.70
CA TYR A 113 -8.90 8.38 -24.55
C TYR A 113 -7.68 7.54 -24.97
N LYS A 114 -7.81 6.72 -26.02
CA LYS A 114 -6.68 5.97 -26.59
C LYS A 114 -5.64 6.89 -27.22
N GLU A 115 -6.08 7.91 -27.95
CA GLU A 115 -5.22 8.91 -28.57
C GLU A 115 -4.47 9.75 -27.52
N GLU A 116 -5.15 10.20 -26.47
CA GLU A 116 -4.60 11.06 -25.42
C GLU A 116 -3.75 10.31 -24.37
N LYS A 117 -4.17 9.10 -23.98
CA LYS A 117 -3.56 8.36 -22.86
C LYS A 117 -2.78 7.12 -23.28
N GLY A 118 -2.80 6.76 -24.56
CA GLY A 118 -2.16 5.55 -25.08
C GLY A 118 -2.74 4.24 -24.53
N LYS A 119 -3.90 4.28 -23.86
CA LYS A 119 -4.55 3.15 -23.21
C LYS A 119 -5.96 2.99 -23.74
N THR A 120 -6.37 1.75 -23.99
CA THR A 120 -7.75 1.46 -24.42
C THR A 120 -8.64 1.28 -23.20
N ILE A 121 -9.75 2.01 -23.15
CA ILE A 121 -10.92 1.65 -22.34
C ILE A 121 -11.87 0.88 -23.25
N ASN A 122 -12.39 -0.25 -22.78
CA ASN A 122 -13.38 -1.04 -23.50
C ASN A 122 -14.67 -1.05 -22.69
N PHE A 123 -15.62 -0.24 -23.12
CA PHE A 123 -17.03 -0.32 -22.79
C PHE A 123 -17.58 -1.45 -23.64
N ASN A 124 -17.80 -2.63 -23.06
CA ASN A 124 -18.37 -3.78 -23.77
C ASN A 124 -19.86 -3.51 -24.13
N ILE A 125 -20.10 -2.65 -25.13
CA ILE A 125 -21.43 -2.12 -25.50
C ILE A 125 -22.21 -3.08 -26.41
N LYS A 126 -21.71 -4.31 -26.64
CA LYS A 126 -22.32 -5.28 -27.59
C LYS A 126 -23.80 -5.56 -27.31
N GLU A 127 -24.21 -5.55 -26.05
CA GLU A 127 -25.59 -5.83 -25.65
C GLU A 127 -26.48 -4.57 -25.57
N LYS A 128 -25.94 -3.39 -25.91
CA LYS A 128 -26.56 -2.06 -25.70
C LYS A 128 -27.12 -1.88 -24.29
N LYS A 129 -26.59 -2.59 -23.30
CA LYS A 129 -27.07 -2.58 -21.92
C LYS A 129 -25.90 -2.58 -20.96
N ALA A 130 -26.08 -1.95 -19.80
CA ALA A 130 -25.15 -2.04 -18.69
C ALA A 130 -25.88 -1.96 -17.35
N GLN A 131 -25.31 -2.63 -16.35
CA GLN A 131 -25.68 -2.39 -14.96
C GLN A 131 -25.28 -0.97 -14.56
N VAL A 132 -26.19 -0.23 -13.92
CA VAL A 132 -25.92 1.13 -13.44
C VAL A 132 -24.86 1.12 -12.35
N ARG A 133 -25.00 0.18 -11.41
CA ARG A 133 -24.07 -0.02 -10.28
C ARG A 133 -23.43 -1.39 -10.42
N VAL A 134 -22.10 -1.44 -10.41
CA VAL A 134 -21.35 -2.68 -10.74
C VAL A 134 -20.90 -3.44 -9.50
N GLN A 135 -19.97 -2.86 -8.76
CA GLN A 135 -19.33 -3.46 -7.60
C GLN A 135 -19.27 -2.42 -6.49
N ARG A 136 -19.12 -2.87 -5.26
CA ARG A 136 -18.84 -1.95 -4.17
C ARG A 136 -17.35 -1.68 -4.07
N TRP A 137 -16.99 -0.50 -3.58
CA TRP A 137 -15.59 -0.10 -3.35
C TRP A 137 -14.90 -0.90 -2.22
N ASN A 138 -15.68 -1.37 -1.26
CA ASN A 138 -15.33 -2.31 -0.21
C ASN A 138 -15.63 -3.71 -0.75
N VAL A 139 -14.62 -4.46 -1.18
CA VAL A 139 -14.80 -5.78 -1.81
C VAL A 139 -15.28 -6.88 -0.82
N ILE A 140 -15.73 -6.48 0.37
CA ILE A 140 -16.24 -7.36 1.41
C ILE A 140 -17.73 -7.62 1.19
N ALA A 141 -18.01 -8.77 0.57
CA ALA A 141 -19.32 -9.44 0.46
C ALA A 141 -20.51 -8.61 -0.08
N PRO A 142 -21.58 -9.25 -0.57
CA PRO A 142 -22.84 -8.56 -0.73
C PRO A 142 -23.36 -8.29 0.68
N LEU A 143 -23.12 -7.11 1.24
CA LEU A 143 -23.94 -6.64 2.37
C LEU A 143 -25.36 -6.26 1.87
N LYS A 144 -25.86 -6.89 0.80
CA LYS A 144 -27.20 -6.64 0.25
C LYS A 144 -28.28 -7.16 1.20
N GLU A 145 -28.00 -8.26 1.90
CA GLU A 145 -28.83 -8.78 2.99
C GLU A 145 -28.71 -7.96 4.28
N TYR A 146 -27.80 -6.98 4.33
CA TYR A 146 -27.58 -6.17 5.54
C TYR A 146 -28.47 -4.95 5.64
N SER A 147 -29.13 -4.53 4.56
CA SER A 147 -30.15 -3.47 4.66
C SER A 147 -31.22 -3.84 5.70
N GLU A 148 -31.59 -5.12 5.75
CA GLU A 148 -32.55 -5.68 6.71
C GLU A 148 -31.92 -5.98 8.08
N ARG A 149 -30.59 -6.20 8.15
CA ARG A 149 -29.88 -6.52 9.39
C ARG A 149 -29.30 -5.32 10.14
N ILE A 150 -29.13 -4.16 9.48
CA ILE A 150 -28.58 -2.95 10.11
C ILE A 150 -29.36 -2.61 11.38
N GLU A 151 -30.69 -2.64 11.31
CA GLU A 151 -31.54 -2.32 12.46
C GLU A 151 -31.30 -3.29 13.62
N SER A 152 -31.19 -4.59 13.35
CA SER A 152 -30.90 -5.60 14.37
C SER A 152 -29.51 -5.42 15.00
N ILE A 153 -28.49 -5.13 14.19
CA ILE A 153 -27.12 -4.87 14.66
C ILE A 153 -27.10 -3.63 15.56
N VAL A 154 -27.74 -2.55 15.13
CA VAL A 154 -27.82 -1.29 15.88
C VAL A 154 -28.62 -1.47 17.17
N ASN A 155 -29.78 -2.15 17.12
CA ASN A 155 -30.58 -2.46 18.31
C ASN A 155 -29.75 -3.20 19.36
N SER A 156 -29.07 -4.28 18.93
CA SER A 156 -28.23 -5.09 19.82
C SER A 156 -27.06 -4.28 20.41
N PHE A 157 -26.48 -3.37 19.63
CA PHE A 157 -25.42 -2.48 20.11
C PHE A 157 -25.95 -1.49 21.14
N VAL A 158 -27.08 -0.81 20.87
CA VAL A 158 -27.67 0.17 21.78
C VAL A 158 -28.16 -0.51 23.07
N GLU A 159 -28.73 -1.70 22.99
CA GLU A 159 -29.11 -2.48 24.17
C GLU A 159 -27.89 -2.81 25.05
N GLU A 160 -26.78 -3.25 24.44
CA GLU A 160 -25.53 -3.53 25.15
C GLU A 160 -24.94 -2.26 25.77
N LEU A 161 -25.01 -1.15 25.04
CA LEU A 161 -24.43 0.13 25.44
C LEU A 161 -25.10 0.73 26.68
N TYR A 162 -26.42 0.52 26.81
CA TYR A 162 -27.24 0.99 27.94
C TYR A 162 -27.56 -0.14 28.95
N SER A 163 -26.90 -1.29 28.85
CA SER A 163 -27.13 -2.41 29.76
C SER A 163 -26.68 -2.08 31.18
N SER A 164 -27.51 -2.39 32.17
CA SER A 164 -27.22 -2.24 33.60
C SER A 164 -26.74 -3.53 34.26
N LYS A 165 -26.36 -4.56 33.48
CA LYS A 165 -25.89 -5.84 34.03
C LYS A 165 -24.62 -5.69 34.86
N VAL A 166 -24.55 -6.44 35.96
CA VAL A 166 -23.38 -6.50 36.84
C VAL A 166 -22.25 -7.22 36.12
N GLU A 167 -21.00 -6.78 36.31
CA GLU A 167 -19.83 -7.35 35.60
C GLU A 167 -19.65 -8.87 35.76
N GLU A 168 -20.17 -9.46 36.83
CA GLU A 168 -20.14 -10.90 37.11
C GLU A 168 -21.06 -11.71 36.18
N GLU A 169 -22.08 -11.07 35.59
CA GLU A 169 -23.02 -11.68 34.63
C GLU A 169 -22.60 -11.51 33.17
N CYS A 170 -21.45 -10.86 32.93
CA CYS A 170 -20.95 -10.55 31.61
C CYS A 170 -19.90 -11.57 31.14
N GLU A 171 -20.01 -11.98 29.88
CA GLU A 171 -19.00 -12.78 29.19
C GLU A 171 -17.89 -11.87 28.65
N GLU A 172 -16.63 -12.33 28.63
CA GLU A 172 -15.56 -11.63 27.93
C GLU A 172 -15.65 -11.92 26.42
N CYS A 173 -15.76 -10.85 25.61
CA CYS A 173 -15.80 -10.99 24.16
C CYS A 173 -14.46 -11.52 23.64
N PRO A 174 -14.42 -12.66 22.93
CA PRO A 174 -13.15 -13.25 22.47
C PRO A 174 -12.46 -12.45 21.35
N LEU A 175 -13.14 -11.46 20.75
CA LEU A 175 -12.55 -10.61 19.69
C LEU A 175 -11.94 -9.30 20.22
N CYS A 176 -12.47 -8.77 21.32
CA CYS A 176 -12.05 -7.45 21.82
C CYS A 176 -11.74 -7.40 23.31
N GLY A 177 -11.96 -8.48 24.06
CA GLY A 177 -11.80 -8.53 25.51
C GLY A 177 -12.83 -7.74 26.31
N ALA A 178 -13.83 -7.12 25.67
CA ALA A 178 -14.84 -6.35 26.38
C ALA A 178 -15.81 -7.27 27.12
N LYS A 179 -16.16 -6.92 28.37
CA LYS A 179 -17.24 -7.55 29.12
C LYS A 179 -18.59 -7.20 28.48
N VAL A 180 -19.36 -8.21 28.08
CA VAL A 180 -20.64 -8.04 27.38
C VAL A 180 -21.71 -8.98 27.88
N SER A 181 -22.98 -8.60 27.70
CA SER A 181 -24.13 -9.34 28.20
C SER A 181 -24.30 -10.74 27.60
N LYS A 182 -23.87 -10.92 26.34
CA LYS A 182 -23.89 -12.19 25.61
C LYS A 182 -23.01 -12.12 24.37
N SER A 183 -22.29 -13.21 24.09
CA SER A 183 -21.59 -13.37 22.82
C SER A 183 -22.52 -13.87 21.69
N ILE A 184 -22.38 -13.28 20.50
CA ILE A 184 -23.13 -13.57 19.28
C ILE A 184 -22.22 -14.11 18.17
N ASP A 185 -22.79 -14.81 17.19
CA ASP A 185 -22.05 -15.22 16.01
C ASP A 185 -21.72 -14.00 15.14
N ILE A 186 -20.42 -13.80 14.86
CA ILE A 186 -19.97 -12.75 13.94
C ILE A 186 -19.71 -13.36 12.57
N LEU A 187 -20.27 -12.75 11.53
CA LEU A 187 -20.09 -13.21 10.18
C LEU A 187 -18.78 -12.68 9.58
N GLN A 188 -18.14 -13.51 8.75
CA GLN A 188 -16.88 -13.19 8.09
C GLN A 188 -16.94 -11.96 7.17
N ASN A 189 -18.13 -11.59 6.71
CA ASN A 189 -18.36 -10.37 5.94
C ASN A 189 -18.53 -9.10 6.79
N ILE A 190 -18.73 -9.23 8.10
CA ILE A 190 -18.66 -8.10 9.06
C ILE A 190 -17.23 -7.94 9.54
N ASN A 191 -16.52 -9.04 9.80
CA ASN A 191 -15.14 -9.01 10.23
C ASN A 191 -14.35 -10.12 9.50
N PRO A 192 -13.34 -9.78 8.69
CA PRO A 192 -12.60 -10.77 7.91
C PRO A 192 -11.79 -11.72 8.80
N PHE A 193 -11.44 -11.32 10.03
CA PHE A 193 -10.61 -12.10 10.95
C PHE A 193 -11.37 -13.24 11.64
N VAL A 194 -12.71 -13.22 11.63
CA VAL A 194 -13.52 -14.36 12.11
C VAL A 194 -13.64 -15.41 11.01
N THR A 195 -12.66 -16.32 10.95
CA THR A 195 -12.59 -17.36 9.92
C THR A 195 -12.83 -18.76 10.49
N LYS A 196 -13.63 -19.56 9.77
CA LYS A 196 -13.89 -20.99 10.09
C LYS A 196 -12.70 -21.91 9.81
N HIS A 197 -11.70 -21.44 9.06
CA HIS A 197 -10.63 -22.28 8.49
C HIS A 197 -9.25 -21.83 8.95
N HIS A 198 -8.31 -22.79 9.00
CA HIS A 198 -6.98 -22.77 9.64
C HIS A 198 -5.97 -21.65 9.27
N ASN A 199 -6.37 -20.56 8.59
CA ASN A 199 -5.50 -19.44 8.22
C ASN A 199 -5.51 -18.33 9.27
N LYS A 200 -5.23 -18.68 10.54
CA LYS A 200 -5.10 -17.70 11.62
C LYS A 200 -3.68 -17.11 11.62
N LEU A 201 -3.54 -15.81 11.84
CA LEU A 201 -2.24 -15.22 12.20
C LEU A 201 -1.74 -15.89 13.50
N ARG A 202 -0.51 -16.43 13.53
CA ARG A 202 0.11 -16.98 14.75
C ARG A 202 -0.01 -15.95 15.88
N GLY A 203 -0.64 -16.33 16.99
CA GLY A 203 -0.93 -15.45 18.14
C GLY A 203 -2.41 -15.09 18.33
N TYR A 204 -3.29 -15.37 17.36
CA TYR A 204 -4.74 -15.32 17.54
C TYR A 204 -5.27 -16.71 17.95
N THR A 205 -5.64 -16.86 19.21
CA THR A 205 -6.10 -18.13 19.80
C THR A 205 -7.56 -18.41 19.46
N GLY A 206 -7.83 -19.50 18.74
CA GLY A 206 -9.19 -20.05 18.67
C GLY A 206 -9.26 -21.32 17.82
N GLN A 207 -10.10 -22.26 18.21
CA GLN A 207 -10.39 -23.49 17.46
C GLN A 207 -11.34 -23.21 16.27
N SER A 208 -11.58 -24.24 15.44
CA SER A 208 -12.46 -24.23 14.27
C SER A 208 -13.94 -24.28 14.67
N GLY A 209 -14.56 -23.11 14.85
CA GLY A 209 -16.01 -22.90 15.02
C GLY A 209 -16.43 -21.53 14.44
N ASN A 210 -17.72 -21.19 14.44
CA ASN A 210 -18.11 -19.77 14.29
C ASN A 210 -17.40 -19.01 15.42
N GLU A 211 -16.50 -18.09 15.09
CA GLU A 211 -15.92 -17.24 16.13
C GLU A 211 -17.04 -16.34 16.67
N ARG A 212 -17.34 -16.51 17.95
CA ARG A 212 -18.28 -15.65 18.67
C ARG A 212 -17.63 -14.28 18.85
N GLY A 213 -18.42 -13.24 18.98
CA GLY A 213 -17.99 -11.89 19.33
C GLY A 213 -19.09 -11.18 20.08
N CYS A 214 -19.07 -9.85 20.14
CA CYS A 214 -20.12 -9.07 20.79
C CYS A 214 -20.84 -8.13 19.81
N SER A 215 -21.97 -7.57 20.24
CA SER A 215 -22.73 -6.59 19.46
C SER A 215 -21.89 -5.35 19.10
N ILE A 216 -20.97 -4.95 19.99
CA ILE A 216 -20.01 -3.86 19.76
C ILE A 216 -19.06 -4.21 18.60
N CYS A 217 -18.44 -5.40 18.59
CA CYS A 217 -17.61 -5.85 17.48
C CYS A 217 -18.39 -6.00 16.17
N SER A 218 -19.65 -6.40 16.24
CA SER A 218 -20.52 -6.51 15.06
C SER A 218 -20.74 -5.15 14.41
N LEU A 219 -21.08 -4.13 15.21
CA LEU A 219 -21.27 -2.77 14.72
C LEU A 219 -19.96 -2.19 14.15
N PHE A 220 -18.84 -2.30 14.87
CA PHE A 220 -17.56 -1.76 14.41
C PHE A 220 -17.02 -2.50 13.18
N GLY A 221 -17.23 -3.81 13.09
CA GLY A 221 -16.94 -4.56 11.87
C GLY A 221 -17.73 -4.04 10.67
N LEU A 222 -19.01 -3.68 10.86
CA LEU A 222 -19.84 -3.09 9.81
C LEU A 222 -19.34 -1.68 9.41
N PHE A 223 -18.93 -0.85 10.38
CA PHE A 223 -18.29 0.43 10.07
C PHE A 223 -17.03 0.25 9.24
N SER A 224 -16.15 -0.69 9.58
CA SER A 224 -14.97 -0.98 8.75
C SER A 224 -15.33 -1.56 7.40
N ALA A 225 -16.35 -2.43 7.33
CA ALA A 225 -16.82 -2.99 6.08
C ALA A 225 -17.25 -1.87 5.14
N LEU A 226 -17.95 -0.85 5.63
CA LEU A 226 -18.42 0.27 4.83
C LEU A 226 -17.37 1.38 4.61
N ASP A 227 -16.16 1.25 5.16
CA ASP A 227 -15.13 2.29 5.12
C ASP A 227 -14.41 2.29 3.76
N ASN A 228 -14.40 3.44 3.11
CA ASN A 228 -13.79 3.65 1.81
C ASN A 228 -12.32 4.02 1.81
N PHE A 229 -11.82 4.37 2.98
CA PHE A 229 -10.46 4.81 3.16
C PHE A 229 -9.54 3.65 3.54
N ILE A 230 -10.05 2.41 3.49
CA ILE A 230 -9.25 1.20 3.59
C ILE A 230 -8.55 0.95 2.25
N PRO A 231 -7.22 0.98 2.18
CA PRO A 231 -6.51 0.73 0.94
C PRO A 231 -6.70 -0.72 0.44
N TYR A 232 -6.96 -0.88 -0.86
CA TYR A 232 -7.15 -2.20 -1.47
C TYR A 232 -6.60 -2.28 -2.89
N VAL A 233 -6.36 -3.51 -3.38
CA VAL A 233 -5.92 -3.80 -4.76
C VAL A 233 -6.61 -5.05 -5.30
N PHE A 234 -7.18 -5.00 -6.50
CA PHE A 234 -7.62 -6.20 -7.22
C PHE A 234 -6.41 -6.96 -7.76
N VAL A 235 -6.17 -8.17 -7.26
CA VAL A 235 -4.99 -9.00 -7.61
C VAL A 235 -5.29 -9.92 -8.79
N ASP A 236 -6.50 -10.48 -8.84
CA ASP A 236 -6.90 -11.36 -9.94
C ASP A 236 -8.36 -11.12 -10.32
N VAL A 237 -8.57 -10.56 -11.51
CA VAL A 237 -9.91 -10.28 -12.04
C VAL A 237 -10.67 -11.57 -12.38
N LYS A 238 -9.97 -12.62 -12.82
CA LYS A 238 -10.59 -13.93 -13.16
C LYS A 238 -11.03 -14.65 -11.89
N ASN A 239 -10.20 -14.63 -10.85
CA ASN A 239 -10.51 -15.24 -9.55
C ASN A 239 -11.26 -14.31 -8.59
N LYS A 240 -11.51 -13.07 -9.01
CA LYS A 240 -12.12 -11.99 -8.23
C LYS A 240 -11.51 -11.84 -6.83
N GLU A 241 -10.18 -11.79 -6.80
CA GLU A 241 -9.37 -11.68 -5.60
C GLU A 241 -8.94 -10.24 -5.34
N THR A 242 -9.14 -9.78 -4.10
CA THR A 242 -8.79 -8.43 -3.65
C THR A 242 -7.88 -8.50 -2.44
N PHE A 243 -6.73 -7.87 -2.52
CA PHE A 243 -5.82 -7.65 -1.43
C PHE A 243 -6.25 -6.42 -0.62
N VAL A 244 -6.32 -6.56 0.69
CA VAL A 244 -6.63 -5.48 1.64
C VAL A 244 -5.50 -5.37 2.66
N ILE A 245 -5.23 -4.14 3.09
CA ILE A 245 -4.13 -3.82 4.00
C ILE A 245 -4.56 -2.77 5.02
N LEU A 246 -4.26 -3.02 6.30
CA LEU A 246 -4.62 -2.17 7.42
C LEU A 246 -3.44 -1.96 8.37
N PRO A 247 -3.27 -0.76 8.93
CA PRO A 247 -2.26 -0.52 9.95
C PRO A 247 -2.70 -1.17 11.26
N LEU A 248 -1.75 -1.78 11.96
CA LEU A 248 -1.91 -2.12 13.37
C LEU A 248 -1.05 -1.17 14.20
N VAL A 249 -1.72 -0.36 15.01
CA VAL A 249 -1.12 0.63 15.90
C VAL A 249 -1.59 0.37 17.33
N LYS A 250 -0.84 0.87 18.31
CA LYS A 250 -1.22 0.85 19.73
C LYS A 250 -1.77 2.19 20.20
N ASP A 251 -1.65 3.22 19.37
CA ASP A 251 -2.04 4.58 19.67
C ASP A 251 -3.22 4.99 18.78
N ILE A 252 -4.27 5.49 19.42
CA ILE A 252 -5.52 5.84 18.76
C ILE A 252 -5.42 7.15 17.96
N GLU A 253 -4.59 8.09 18.41
CA GLU A 253 -4.32 9.33 17.71
C GLU A 253 -3.55 9.07 16.42
N ILE A 254 -2.59 8.14 16.46
CA ILE A 254 -1.86 7.71 15.26
C ILE A 254 -2.82 7.05 14.26
N LEU A 255 -3.76 6.20 14.73
CA LEU A 255 -4.75 5.60 13.84
C LEU A 255 -5.63 6.66 13.16
N GLU A 256 -6.12 7.65 13.92
CA GLU A 256 -6.89 8.76 13.36
C GLU A 256 -6.09 9.56 12.34
N LYS A 257 -4.84 9.92 12.64
CA LYS A 257 -3.98 10.65 11.71
C LYS A 257 -3.84 9.87 10.41
N ILE A 258 -3.47 8.57 10.47
CA ILE A 258 -3.38 7.70 9.29
C ILE A 258 -4.68 7.71 8.49
N LYS A 259 -5.83 7.55 9.15
CA LYS A 259 -7.13 7.56 8.46
C LYS A 259 -7.43 8.90 7.80
N LYS A 260 -7.18 10.03 8.49
CA LYS A 260 -7.39 11.38 7.93
C LYS A 260 -6.45 11.63 6.75
N THR A 261 -5.19 11.23 6.83
CA THR A 261 -4.24 11.34 5.72
C THR A 261 -4.70 10.50 4.52
N LEU A 262 -5.03 9.22 4.73
CA LEU A 262 -5.47 8.32 3.67
C LEU A 262 -6.80 8.75 3.04
N ASN A 263 -7.74 9.28 3.82
CA ASN A 263 -8.99 9.82 3.30
C ASN A 263 -8.73 10.88 2.21
N ASN A 264 -7.76 11.77 2.44
CA ASN A 264 -7.44 12.83 1.49
C ASN A 264 -6.51 12.40 0.35
N SER A 265 -5.67 11.39 0.57
CA SER A 265 -4.69 10.98 -0.45
C SER A 265 -5.23 9.91 -1.41
N LEU A 266 -6.10 9.00 -0.95
CA LEU A 266 -6.69 7.97 -1.79
C LEU A 266 -7.60 8.54 -2.90
N LYS A 267 -7.94 7.69 -3.87
CA LYS A 267 -8.84 8.02 -4.97
C LYS A 267 -10.27 8.12 -4.47
N ASP A 268 -10.93 9.21 -4.82
CA ASP A 268 -12.37 9.33 -4.66
C ASP A 268 -13.10 8.71 -5.85
N PHE A 269 -13.82 7.60 -5.62
CA PHE A 269 -14.63 6.98 -6.67
C PHE A 269 -15.94 7.72 -6.94
N LYS A 270 -16.32 8.73 -6.16
CA LYS A 270 -17.41 9.64 -6.50
C LYS A 270 -16.97 10.65 -7.57
N ASN A 271 -15.67 10.94 -7.67
CA ASN A 271 -15.13 11.77 -8.75
C ASN A 271 -15.46 11.18 -10.13
N LYS A 272 -16.05 12.01 -11.00
CA LYS A 272 -16.44 11.65 -12.38
C LYS A 272 -15.26 11.26 -13.27
N ASP A 273 -14.06 11.76 -12.97
CA ASP A 273 -12.84 11.52 -13.73
C ASP A 273 -12.12 10.22 -13.32
N GLU A 274 -12.46 9.65 -12.16
CA GLU A 274 -11.87 8.39 -11.72
C GLU A 274 -12.58 7.19 -12.38
N LEU A 275 -11.95 6.66 -13.42
CA LEU A 275 -12.45 5.53 -14.22
C LEU A 275 -11.77 4.19 -13.87
N ASN A 276 -10.79 4.15 -12.94
CA ASN A 276 -10.07 2.94 -12.61
C ASN A 276 -10.35 2.49 -11.16
N TYR A 277 -11.26 1.53 -11.04
CA TYR A 277 -11.66 0.92 -9.77
C TYR A 277 -10.74 -0.24 -9.32
N GLY A 278 -9.64 -0.49 -10.03
CA GLY A 278 -8.65 -1.54 -9.73
C GLY A 278 -8.03 -1.44 -8.33
N THR A 279 -7.99 -0.23 -7.79
CA THR A 279 -7.48 0.12 -6.46
C THR A 279 -7.93 1.54 -6.14
N ASN A 280 -8.06 1.89 -4.86
CA ASN A 280 -8.23 3.27 -4.41
C ASN A 280 -6.88 4.01 -4.19
N ILE A 281 -5.74 3.40 -4.52
CA ILE A 281 -4.42 4.02 -4.36
C ILE A 281 -4.02 4.74 -5.67
N LYS A 282 -3.71 6.05 -5.62
CA LYS A 282 -3.42 6.88 -6.81
C LYS A 282 -2.16 6.43 -7.58
N ARG A 283 -1.05 6.26 -6.86
CA ARG A 283 0.29 5.94 -7.37
C ARG A 283 0.68 4.48 -7.09
N MET A 284 -0.16 3.54 -7.54
CA MET A 284 0.09 2.10 -7.36
C MET A 284 1.21 1.60 -8.28
N LEU A 285 2.24 0.99 -7.70
CA LEU A 285 3.40 0.44 -8.44
C LEU A 285 3.11 -0.94 -9.03
N SER A 286 2.72 -1.88 -8.17
CA SER A 286 2.48 -3.30 -8.46
C SER A 286 1.49 -3.87 -7.43
N GLN A 287 0.88 -5.02 -7.75
CA GLN A 287 -0.18 -5.63 -6.94
C GLN A 287 0.35 -6.49 -5.78
N ASP A 288 1.67 -6.64 -5.65
CA ASP A 288 2.29 -7.38 -4.54
C ASP A 288 2.28 -6.56 -3.25
N LYS A 289 2.29 -7.28 -2.12
CA LYS A 289 2.08 -6.69 -0.79
C LYS A 289 3.12 -5.65 -0.39
N TYR A 290 4.38 -5.79 -0.82
CA TYR A 290 5.44 -4.84 -0.47
C TYR A 290 5.35 -3.57 -1.32
N SER A 291 5.03 -3.71 -2.60
CA SER A 291 4.74 -2.56 -3.47
C SER A 291 3.54 -1.76 -3.00
N VAL A 292 2.50 -2.43 -2.50
CA VAL A 292 1.36 -1.75 -1.89
C VAL A 292 1.78 -0.95 -0.65
N VAL A 293 2.64 -1.51 0.21
CA VAL A 293 3.19 -0.78 1.37
C VAL A 293 3.97 0.46 0.93
N VAL A 294 4.86 0.34 -0.06
CA VAL A 294 5.60 1.50 -0.60
C VAL A 294 4.65 2.57 -1.13
N SER A 295 3.65 2.17 -1.92
CA SER A 295 2.64 3.09 -2.44
C SER A 295 1.80 3.75 -1.33
N ILE A 296 1.45 3.04 -0.25
CA ILE A 296 0.71 3.64 0.88
C ILE A 296 1.58 4.63 1.65
N TYR A 297 2.84 4.30 1.89
CA TYR A 297 3.80 5.23 2.52
C TYR A 297 3.97 6.49 1.69
N ASP A 298 4.11 6.34 0.38
CA ASP A 298 4.08 7.48 -0.55
C ASP A 298 2.82 8.33 -0.34
N GLN A 299 1.62 7.73 -0.35
CA GLN A 299 0.34 8.43 -0.11
C GLN A 299 0.21 9.13 1.26
N MET A 300 0.93 8.67 2.29
CA MET A 300 0.90 9.24 3.64
C MET A 300 1.89 10.40 3.83
N VAL A 301 2.96 10.43 3.04
CA VAL A 301 4.09 11.34 3.24
C VAL A 301 4.16 12.42 2.17
N ASN A 302 3.78 12.10 0.93
CA ASN A 302 3.85 13.02 -0.18
C ASN A 302 2.48 13.62 -0.48
N LYS A 303 2.47 14.78 -1.13
CA LYS A 303 1.27 15.61 -1.23
C LYS A 303 0.35 15.16 -2.37
N TYR A 304 -0.89 14.84 -2.01
CA TYR A 304 -1.93 14.35 -2.95
C TYR A 304 -3.30 15.02 -2.83
N ALA A 305 -3.48 15.90 -1.84
CA ALA A 305 -4.74 16.59 -1.60
C ALA A 305 -4.78 17.94 -2.33
N GLU A 306 -5.99 18.36 -2.72
CA GLU A 306 -6.25 19.71 -3.20
C GLU A 306 -6.27 20.67 -2.00
N GLY A 307 -5.45 21.72 -2.01
CA GLY A 307 -5.26 22.64 -0.88
C GLY A 307 -4.00 22.32 -0.07
N GLU A 308 -2.93 23.09 -0.29
CA GLU A 308 -1.61 22.83 0.28
C GLU A 308 -1.61 22.86 1.81
N GLU A 309 -2.25 23.86 2.39
CA GLU A 309 -2.24 24.14 3.83
C GLU A 309 -2.95 23.05 4.65
N TYR A 310 -4.06 22.50 4.15
CA TYR A 310 -4.79 21.44 4.83
C TYR A 310 -4.02 20.12 4.84
N PHE A 311 -3.29 19.82 3.76
CA PHE A 311 -2.48 18.61 3.69
C PHE A 311 -1.27 18.65 4.65
N GLU A 312 -0.57 19.78 4.73
CA GLU A 312 0.59 19.92 5.61
C GLU A 312 0.23 19.65 7.08
N ASN A 313 -0.98 20.02 7.50
CA ASN A 313 -1.49 19.76 8.86
C ASN A 313 -1.84 18.28 9.13
N LEU A 314 -1.99 17.46 8.09
CA LEU A 314 -2.37 16.04 8.20
C LEU A 314 -1.24 15.08 7.84
N LYS A 315 -0.10 15.60 7.36
CA LYS A 315 1.04 14.79 6.94
C LYS A 315 1.66 14.09 8.15
N LEU A 316 1.90 12.79 8.00
CA LEU A 316 2.55 11.99 9.04
C LEU A 316 4.05 12.25 9.06
N SER A 317 4.61 12.43 10.25
CA SER A 317 6.05 12.54 10.47
C SER A 317 6.72 11.16 10.48
N GLU A 318 8.06 11.14 10.47
CA GLU A 318 8.83 9.90 10.67
C GLU A 318 8.50 9.26 12.03
N GLU A 319 8.32 10.08 13.06
CA GLU A 319 7.95 9.64 14.41
C GLU A 319 6.56 9.01 14.43
N ASP A 320 5.55 9.63 13.80
CA ASP A 320 4.20 9.05 13.73
C ASP A 320 4.20 7.68 13.04
N LEU A 321 4.97 7.51 11.95
CA LEU A 321 5.05 6.24 11.22
C LEU A 321 5.80 5.15 11.97
N SER A 322 6.75 5.51 12.83
CA SER A 322 7.44 4.55 13.71
C SER A 322 6.48 3.86 14.71
N HIS A 323 5.31 4.46 14.97
CA HIS A 323 4.30 3.90 15.87
C HIS A 323 3.43 2.83 15.18
N ILE A 324 3.59 2.63 13.87
CA ILE A 324 2.94 1.53 13.13
C ILE A 324 3.70 0.23 13.41
N TYR A 325 3.12 -0.63 14.24
CA TYR A 325 3.76 -1.90 14.61
C TYR A 325 3.88 -2.87 13.44
N LYS A 326 2.81 -3.01 12.65
CA LYS A 326 2.78 -3.84 11.44
C LYS A 326 1.61 -3.44 10.55
N TRP A 327 1.73 -3.70 9.25
CA TRP A 327 0.63 -3.71 8.31
C TRP A 327 0.09 -5.11 8.20
N VAL A 328 -1.18 -5.30 8.53
CA VAL A 328 -1.87 -6.58 8.40
C VAL A 328 -2.52 -6.64 7.04
N THR A 329 -2.28 -7.73 6.32
CA THR A 329 -2.75 -7.93 4.96
C THR A 329 -3.57 -9.19 4.84
N PHE A 330 -4.60 -9.20 4.00
CA PHE A 330 -5.38 -10.39 3.69
C PHE A 330 -6.02 -10.28 2.32
N ASN A 331 -6.36 -11.43 1.75
CA ASN A 331 -7.04 -11.51 0.46
C ASN A 331 -8.50 -11.88 0.67
N ILE A 332 -9.36 -11.22 -0.11
CA ILE A 332 -10.78 -11.49 -0.24
C ILE A 332 -10.99 -12.14 -1.59
N LYS A 333 -11.43 -13.39 -1.60
CA LYS A 333 -11.87 -14.06 -2.83
C LYS A 333 -13.39 -14.04 -2.90
N SER A 334 -13.94 -13.40 -3.93
CA SER A 334 -15.39 -13.35 -4.15
C SER A 334 -15.86 -14.49 -5.07
N GLY A 335 -16.91 -15.20 -4.65
CA GLY A 335 -17.48 -16.37 -5.32
C GLY A 335 -18.92 -16.62 -4.85
N GLN A 336 -19.42 -17.85 -4.91
CA GLN A 336 -20.71 -18.22 -4.28
C GLN A 336 -20.68 -17.99 -2.76
N ALA A 337 -19.52 -18.21 -2.13
CA ALA A 337 -19.20 -17.78 -0.77
C ALA A 337 -17.92 -16.95 -0.79
N TYR A 338 -17.86 -15.91 0.04
CA TYR A 338 -16.65 -15.10 0.21
C TYR A 338 -15.68 -15.85 1.09
N LYS A 339 -14.41 -15.88 0.69
CA LYS A 339 -13.34 -16.51 1.46
C LYS A 339 -12.29 -15.46 1.76
N MET A 340 -12.06 -15.21 3.05
CA MET A 340 -10.88 -14.47 3.50
C MET A 340 -9.73 -15.45 3.69
N ALA A 341 -8.58 -15.16 3.10
CA ALA A 341 -7.41 -16.02 3.14
C ALA A 341 -6.12 -15.19 3.17
N SER A 342 -4.98 -15.89 3.32
CA SER A 342 -3.65 -15.30 3.17
C SER A 342 -3.36 -14.15 4.15
N PHE A 343 -3.81 -14.30 5.39
CA PHE A 343 -3.46 -13.37 6.46
C PHE A 343 -1.95 -13.33 6.66
N SER A 344 -1.36 -12.16 6.45
CA SER A 344 0.06 -11.93 6.65
C SER A 344 0.28 -10.58 7.33
N SER A 345 1.49 -10.35 7.78
CA SER A 345 1.86 -9.03 8.30
C SER A 345 3.22 -8.62 7.79
N ILE A 346 3.34 -7.33 7.50
CA ILE A 346 4.58 -6.69 7.07
C ILE A 346 4.97 -5.70 8.16
N LYS A 347 6.21 -5.79 8.65
CA LYS A 347 6.80 -4.76 9.50
C LYS A 347 7.76 -3.94 8.65
N PRO A 348 7.40 -2.72 8.24
CA PRO A 348 8.33 -1.82 7.55
C PRO A 348 9.48 -1.43 8.47
N THR A 349 10.62 -1.12 7.88
CA THR A 349 11.70 -0.39 8.54
C THR A 349 11.26 1.03 8.88
N ASP A 350 11.67 1.54 10.04
CA ASP A 350 11.41 2.93 10.46
C ASP A 350 11.98 3.92 9.43
N SER A 351 13.03 3.50 8.72
CA SER A 351 13.69 4.29 7.68
C SER A 351 12.87 4.49 6.39
N LEU A 352 11.75 3.76 6.21
CA LEU A 352 10.98 3.78 4.97
C LEU A 352 10.43 5.17 4.66
N TYR A 353 10.08 5.95 5.70
CA TYR A 353 9.66 7.35 5.56
C TYR A 353 10.63 8.15 4.68
N GLY A 354 11.91 8.18 5.07
CA GLY A 354 12.92 8.94 4.33
C GLY A 354 13.27 8.37 2.96
N LEU A 355 12.89 7.12 2.67
CA LEU A 355 13.07 6.50 1.34
C LEU A 355 11.90 6.82 0.39
N VAL A 356 10.71 7.13 0.90
CA VAL A 356 9.58 7.52 0.04
C VAL A 356 9.40 9.03 -0.07
N LYS A 357 9.90 9.78 0.92
CA LYS A 357 9.69 11.24 1.01
C LYS A 357 10.35 11.97 -0.15
N GLU A 358 9.55 12.77 -0.84
CA GLU A 358 10.00 13.70 -1.87
C GLU A 358 10.77 14.88 -1.24
N ASN A 359 11.78 15.37 -1.94
CA ASN A 359 12.50 16.60 -1.62
C ASN A 359 12.83 17.37 -2.91
N ASP A 360 13.45 18.54 -2.79
CA ASP A 360 13.74 19.42 -3.93
C ASP A 360 14.71 18.79 -4.95
N GLU A 361 15.46 17.76 -4.57
CA GLU A 361 16.45 17.08 -5.42
C GLU A 361 15.91 15.80 -6.07
N ILE A 362 14.97 15.10 -5.43
CA ILE A 362 14.53 13.76 -5.84
C ILE A 362 13.04 13.58 -5.55
N GLU A 363 12.31 13.08 -6.54
CA GLU A 363 10.95 12.54 -6.39
C GLU A 363 10.99 11.01 -6.44
N PRO A 364 11.20 10.27 -5.33
CA PRO A 364 11.52 8.82 -5.37
C PRO A 364 10.51 7.99 -6.16
N PHE A 365 9.23 8.36 -6.08
CA PHE A 365 8.18 7.70 -6.83
C PHE A 365 8.40 7.80 -8.34
N SER A 366 8.53 9.02 -8.86
CA SER A 366 8.64 9.29 -10.30
C SER A 366 10.04 8.97 -10.84
N ASP A 367 11.08 9.26 -10.07
CA ASP A 367 12.47 9.14 -10.50
C ASP A 367 13.03 7.72 -10.42
N VAL A 368 12.51 6.91 -9.50
CA VAL A 368 13.04 5.58 -9.22
C VAL A 368 11.95 4.52 -9.32
N PHE A 369 10.96 4.55 -8.42
CA PHE A 369 10.04 3.42 -8.25
C PHE A 369 9.23 3.14 -9.51
N LYS A 370 8.67 4.18 -10.13
CA LYS A 370 7.90 4.05 -11.37
C LYS A 370 8.78 3.57 -12.52
N LYS A 371 9.98 4.13 -12.68
CA LYS A 371 10.92 3.74 -13.76
C LYS A 371 11.34 2.27 -13.61
N ILE A 372 11.63 1.81 -12.39
CA ILE A 372 11.94 0.41 -12.10
C ILE A 372 10.73 -0.50 -12.33
N SER A 373 9.54 -0.11 -11.86
CA SER A 373 8.30 -0.87 -12.11
C SER A 373 8.02 -1.01 -13.61
N ASP A 374 8.15 0.08 -14.36
CA ASP A 374 7.91 0.09 -15.81
C ASP A 374 8.96 -0.72 -16.56
N PHE A 375 10.22 -0.69 -16.12
CA PHE A 375 11.27 -1.57 -16.61
C PHE A 375 10.94 -3.05 -16.37
N CYS A 376 10.47 -3.43 -15.17
CA CYS A 376 10.05 -4.80 -14.89
C CYS A 376 8.88 -5.22 -15.79
N LYS A 377 7.87 -4.34 -15.95
CA LYS A 377 6.71 -4.60 -16.82
C LYS A 377 7.11 -4.84 -18.29
N LYS A 378 8.08 -4.08 -18.80
CA LYS A 378 8.59 -4.24 -20.19
C LYS A 378 9.35 -5.56 -20.39
N ASN A 379 10.09 -5.99 -19.37
CA ASN A 379 10.86 -7.24 -19.37
C ASN A 379 10.05 -8.47 -18.88
N GLN A 380 8.73 -8.32 -18.72
CA GLN A 380 7.80 -9.40 -18.34
C GLN A 380 8.13 -10.06 -16.97
N LYS A 381 7.67 -11.29 -16.72
CA LYS A 381 7.68 -11.94 -15.40
C LYS A 381 9.06 -12.39 -14.91
N ASP A 382 10.12 -12.17 -15.69
CA ASP A 382 11.48 -12.63 -15.36
C ASP A 382 12.20 -11.74 -14.35
N ILE A 383 11.66 -10.54 -14.09
CA ILE A 383 12.21 -9.57 -13.12
C ILE A 383 11.09 -9.15 -12.15
N PRO A 384 10.96 -9.81 -10.99
CA PRO A 384 9.88 -9.51 -10.05
C PRO A 384 10.16 -8.20 -9.29
N PHE A 385 9.35 -7.18 -9.54
CA PHE A 385 9.40 -5.91 -8.81
C PHE A 385 9.23 -6.08 -7.29
N GLU A 386 8.55 -7.14 -6.85
CA GLU A 386 8.38 -7.48 -5.43
C GLU A 386 9.72 -7.63 -4.69
N LEU A 387 10.79 -8.13 -5.33
CA LEU A 387 12.10 -8.25 -4.69
C LEU A 387 12.66 -6.88 -4.31
N PHE A 388 12.56 -5.91 -5.24
CA PHE A 388 13.00 -4.54 -5.00
C PHE A 388 12.15 -3.88 -3.92
N SER A 389 10.82 -3.92 -4.03
CA SER A 389 9.93 -3.29 -3.06
C SER A 389 10.08 -3.91 -1.66
N LYS A 390 10.26 -5.24 -1.56
CA LYS A 390 10.57 -5.92 -0.31
C LYS A 390 11.89 -5.41 0.27
N GLY A 391 12.96 -5.35 -0.52
CA GLY A 391 14.26 -4.83 -0.11
C GLY A 391 14.18 -3.41 0.44
N ILE A 392 13.40 -2.52 -0.20
CA ILE A 392 13.14 -1.16 0.31
C ILE A 392 12.37 -1.18 1.62
N VAL A 393 11.27 -1.93 1.71
CA VAL A 393 10.42 -2.00 2.91
C VAL A 393 11.17 -2.58 4.12
N THR A 394 12.07 -3.54 3.91
CA THR A 394 12.83 -4.19 5.00
C THR A 394 14.23 -3.63 5.19
N LEU A 395 14.64 -2.65 4.38
CA LEU A 395 16.01 -2.13 4.31
C LEU A 395 17.06 -3.24 4.09
N ASP A 396 16.72 -4.24 3.26
CA ASP A 396 17.57 -5.39 2.98
C ASP A 396 18.31 -5.20 1.66
N ILE A 397 19.59 -4.87 1.77
CA ILE A 397 20.47 -4.64 0.63
C ILE A 397 20.72 -5.90 -0.19
N GLY A 398 20.63 -7.09 0.42
CA GLY A 398 20.78 -8.36 -0.27
C GLY A 398 19.65 -8.58 -1.27
N LEU A 399 18.41 -8.27 -0.89
CA LEU A 399 17.25 -8.32 -1.79
C LEU A 399 17.34 -7.30 -2.91
N ILE A 400 17.91 -6.12 -2.64
CA ILE A 400 18.14 -5.09 -3.67
C ILE A 400 19.22 -5.54 -4.64
N SER A 401 20.33 -6.11 -4.15
CA SER A 401 21.37 -6.70 -4.97
C SER A 401 20.83 -7.88 -5.79
N GLU A 402 20.04 -8.77 -5.19
CA GLU A 402 19.40 -9.90 -5.89
C GLU A 402 18.48 -9.41 -7.01
N PHE A 403 17.66 -8.40 -6.73
CA PHE A 403 16.83 -7.74 -7.74
C PHE A 403 17.68 -7.18 -8.88
N LEU A 404 18.74 -6.43 -8.59
CA LEU A 404 19.61 -5.83 -9.60
C LEU A 404 20.38 -6.87 -10.40
N PHE A 405 20.80 -7.98 -9.78
CA PHE A 405 21.43 -9.10 -10.47
C PHE A 405 20.46 -9.78 -11.43
N THR A 406 19.24 -10.06 -10.96
CA THR A 406 18.16 -10.63 -11.76
C THR A 406 17.81 -9.71 -12.92
N ALA A 407 17.70 -8.41 -12.66
CA ALA A 407 17.46 -7.39 -13.67
C ALA A 407 18.61 -7.31 -14.69
N TYR A 408 19.86 -7.37 -14.22
CA TYR A 408 21.03 -7.37 -15.10
C TYR A 408 21.04 -8.60 -16.01
N LYS A 409 20.79 -9.80 -15.46
CA LYS A 409 20.86 -11.07 -16.17
C LYS A 409 19.71 -11.28 -17.17
N ASN A 410 18.50 -10.89 -16.79
CA ASN A 410 17.27 -11.19 -17.54
C ASN A 410 16.75 -10.01 -18.36
N ARG A 411 17.45 -8.86 -18.41
CA ARG A 411 17.01 -7.73 -19.24
C ARG A 411 17.07 -8.08 -20.73
N ASP A 412 16.06 -7.67 -21.45
CA ASP A 412 16.13 -7.45 -22.89
C ASP A 412 17.03 -6.24 -23.16
N GLU A 413 18.06 -6.40 -23.99
CA GLU A 413 19.03 -5.35 -24.32
C GLU A 413 18.37 -4.10 -24.93
N SER A 414 17.18 -4.25 -25.54
CA SER A 414 16.39 -3.14 -26.08
C SER A 414 15.65 -2.33 -24.99
N ASN A 415 15.48 -2.92 -23.80
CA ASN A 415 14.72 -2.36 -22.68
C ASN A 415 15.64 -1.92 -21.54
N GLY A 416 16.33 -0.80 -21.72
CA GLY A 416 17.14 -0.19 -20.64
C GLY A 416 16.30 0.40 -19.49
N LEU A 417 16.87 0.39 -18.28
CA LEU A 417 16.34 1.10 -17.11
C LEU A 417 16.88 2.53 -17.10
N TYR A 418 16.12 3.48 -17.66
CA TYR A 418 16.55 4.88 -17.67
C TYR A 418 16.33 5.55 -16.33
N LEU A 419 17.33 5.49 -15.45
CA LEU A 419 17.43 6.40 -14.31
C LEU A 419 18.23 7.61 -14.76
N SER A 420 17.75 8.82 -14.49
CA SER A 420 18.57 10.00 -14.72
C SER A 420 19.84 9.91 -13.86
N ASN A 421 20.96 10.39 -14.40
CA ASN A 421 22.27 10.24 -13.76
C ASN A 421 22.36 10.98 -12.42
N GLU A 422 21.54 12.02 -12.22
CA GLU A 422 21.55 12.83 -11.02
C GLU A 422 20.59 12.26 -9.97
N GLU A 423 19.28 12.27 -10.22
CA GLU A 423 18.26 11.97 -9.19
C GLU A 423 18.20 10.47 -8.86
N GLY A 424 18.20 9.61 -9.88
CA GLY A 424 18.06 8.17 -9.68
C GLY A 424 19.27 7.51 -9.02
N PHE A 425 20.49 7.93 -9.38
CA PHE A 425 21.71 7.45 -8.70
C PHE A 425 21.86 8.07 -7.31
N GLN A 426 21.44 9.32 -7.13
CA GLN A 426 21.46 9.96 -5.81
C GLN A 426 20.52 9.24 -4.83
N TYR A 427 19.38 8.73 -5.29
CA TYR A 427 18.51 7.89 -4.46
C TYR A 427 19.23 6.66 -3.90
N PHE A 428 19.92 5.90 -4.76
CA PHE A 428 20.68 4.73 -4.31
C PHE A 428 21.88 5.11 -3.45
N ASN A 429 22.49 6.26 -3.69
CA ASN A 429 23.54 6.80 -2.83
C ASN A 429 23.00 7.13 -1.43
N ASN A 430 21.84 7.78 -1.34
CA ASN A 430 21.17 8.08 -0.07
C ASN A 430 20.79 6.80 0.67
N LEU A 431 20.28 5.79 -0.06
CA LEU A 431 19.99 4.47 0.48
C LEU A 431 21.25 3.81 1.08
N ILE A 432 22.35 3.75 0.33
CA ILE A 432 23.61 3.16 0.81
C ILE A 432 24.14 3.91 2.04
N ASN A 433 24.13 5.23 2.01
CA ASN A 433 24.52 6.05 3.16
C ASN A 433 23.64 5.78 4.39
N LYS A 434 22.33 5.55 4.20
CA LYS A 434 21.42 5.22 5.30
C LYS A 434 21.69 3.84 5.91
N ILE A 435 22.15 2.87 5.10
CA ILE A 435 22.41 1.49 5.54
C ILE A 435 23.83 1.33 6.13
N TYR A 436 24.84 1.91 5.49
CA TYR A 436 26.26 1.69 5.82
C TYR A 436 26.97 2.91 6.40
N GLY A 437 26.44 4.11 6.21
CA GLY A 437 27.10 5.36 6.58
C GLY A 437 27.40 5.47 8.07
N GLY A 438 28.57 6.01 8.40
CA GLY A 438 28.97 6.39 9.76
C GLY A 438 29.36 5.25 10.70
N LYS A 439 28.87 4.02 10.47
CA LYS A 439 29.21 2.84 11.29
C LYS A 439 30.00 1.76 10.56
N LYS A 440 29.83 1.62 9.24
CA LYS A 440 30.46 0.54 8.46
C LYS A 440 31.35 1.06 7.33
N MET A 441 30.96 2.17 6.72
CA MET A 441 31.75 2.88 5.73
C MET A 441 31.61 4.38 5.96
N ASP A 442 32.72 5.11 5.82
CA ASP A 442 32.66 6.57 5.75
C ASP A 442 32.16 7.03 4.36
N LYS A 443 31.84 8.33 4.27
CA LYS A 443 31.29 8.91 3.03
C LYS A 443 32.26 8.86 1.85
N ASN A 444 33.57 8.96 2.10
CA ASN A 444 34.58 8.95 1.05
C ASN A 444 34.71 7.54 0.46
N LEU A 445 34.76 6.51 1.32
CA LEU A 445 34.82 5.12 0.91
C LEU A 445 33.55 4.70 0.16
N ILE A 446 32.38 5.18 0.56
CA ILE A 446 31.13 4.98 -0.19
C ILE A 446 31.22 5.61 -1.58
N GLU A 447 31.67 6.86 -1.68
CA GLU A 447 31.78 7.56 -2.96
C GLU A 447 32.83 6.92 -3.89
N ASP A 448 33.93 6.41 -3.34
CA ASP A 448 34.96 5.71 -4.11
C ASP A 448 34.45 4.35 -4.59
N ALA A 449 33.81 3.56 -3.72
CA ALA A 449 33.17 2.29 -4.10
C ALA A 449 32.09 2.48 -5.17
N LYS A 450 31.25 3.51 -5.02
CA LYS A 450 30.26 3.93 -6.01
C LYS A 450 30.91 4.29 -7.33
N THR A 451 31.93 5.15 -7.30
CA THR A 451 32.66 5.59 -8.51
C THR A 451 33.22 4.38 -9.25
N PHE A 452 33.88 3.48 -8.52
CA PHE A 452 34.45 2.26 -9.09
C PHE A 452 33.38 1.33 -9.68
N GLY A 453 32.26 1.12 -8.97
CA GLY A 453 31.10 0.40 -9.49
C GLY A 453 30.57 0.99 -10.80
N ILE A 454 30.40 2.32 -10.87
CA ILE A 454 29.98 3.02 -12.10
C ILE A 454 30.97 2.77 -13.25
N HIS A 455 32.28 2.76 -12.99
CA HIS A 455 33.28 2.45 -14.01
C HIS A 455 33.17 1.00 -14.50
N ILE A 456 32.98 0.03 -13.61
CA ILE A 456 32.73 -1.36 -14.00
C ILE A 456 31.49 -1.43 -14.90
N GLY A 457 30.37 -0.84 -14.47
CA GLY A 457 29.12 -0.94 -15.23
C GLY A 457 29.12 -0.21 -16.57
N ASN A 458 29.93 0.84 -16.73
CA ASN A 458 30.12 1.54 -18.01
C ASN A 458 30.95 0.75 -19.02
N ASN A 459 32.01 0.09 -18.55
CA ASN A 459 33.04 -0.47 -19.43
C ASN A 459 32.90 -1.97 -19.62
N LEU A 460 32.29 -2.66 -18.65
CA LEU A 460 32.18 -4.12 -18.58
C LEU A 460 30.70 -4.57 -18.60
N THR A 461 29.83 -3.77 -19.22
CA THR A 461 28.36 -3.94 -19.26
C THR A 461 27.87 -5.31 -19.73
N LYS A 462 28.67 -6.01 -20.55
CA LYS A 462 28.36 -7.34 -21.12
C LYS A 462 29.09 -8.49 -20.43
N ASP A 463 29.93 -8.21 -19.44
CA ASP A 463 30.72 -9.22 -18.74
C ASP A 463 29.90 -9.88 -17.62
N ILE A 464 29.02 -10.81 -18.02
CA ILE A 464 28.17 -11.56 -17.09
C ILE A 464 29.03 -12.34 -16.07
N GLY A 465 30.18 -12.87 -16.49
CA GLY A 465 31.08 -13.62 -15.60
C GLY A 465 31.62 -12.76 -14.46
N LEU A 466 32.09 -11.56 -14.79
CA LEU A 466 32.57 -10.61 -13.78
C LEU A 466 31.44 -10.13 -12.85
N MET A 467 30.28 -9.77 -13.41
CA MET A 467 29.13 -9.35 -12.59
C MET A 467 28.63 -10.47 -11.67
N THR A 468 28.69 -11.72 -12.12
CA THR A 468 28.35 -12.90 -11.31
C THR A 468 29.38 -13.12 -10.20
N LYS A 469 30.68 -12.96 -10.48
CA LYS A 469 31.72 -13.04 -9.43
C LYS A 469 31.55 -11.93 -8.40
N LEU A 470 31.32 -10.69 -8.83
CA LEU A 470 31.12 -9.55 -7.95
C LEU A 470 29.87 -9.71 -7.07
N TYR A 471 28.79 -10.27 -7.60
CA TYR A 471 27.58 -10.58 -6.83
C TYR A 471 27.80 -11.67 -5.77
N ASN A 472 28.64 -12.67 -6.07
CA ASN A 472 28.88 -13.84 -5.22
C ASN A 472 30.19 -13.74 -4.39
N VAL A 473 30.69 -12.53 -4.15
CA VAL A 473 31.85 -12.34 -3.25
C VAL A 473 31.48 -12.83 -1.85
N THR A 474 32.28 -13.74 -1.30
CA THR A 474 32.07 -14.32 0.03
C THR A 474 33.17 -13.99 1.03
N SER A 475 34.26 -13.37 0.59
CA SER A 475 35.39 -13.00 1.42
C SER A 475 36.09 -11.74 0.91
N LYS A 476 36.96 -11.19 1.75
CA LYS A 476 37.86 -10.09 1.38
C LYS A 476 38.75 -10.44 0.18
N ASP A 477 39.32 -11.64 0.15
CA ASP A 477 40.23 -12.06 -0.93
C ASP A 477 39.48 -12.23 -2.25
N ASP A 478 38.25 -12.76 -2.22
CA ASP A 478 37.38 -12.82 -3.40
C ASP A 478 37.14 -11.42 -3.98
N LEU A 479 36.91 -10.41 -3.11
CA LEU A 479 36.70 -9.04 -3.55
C LEU A 479 37.97 -8.45 -4.19
N LEU A 480 39.14 -8.68 -3.58
CA LEU A 480 40.42 -8.22 -4.14
C LEU A 480 40.66 -8.81 -5.53
N ASP A 481 40.35 -10.07 -5.73
CA ASP A 481 40.52 -10.73 -7.02
C ASP A 481 39.53 -10.21 -8.07
N VAL A 482 38.28 -9.95 -7.69
CA VAL A 482 37.31 -9.28 -8.56
C VAL A 482 37.75 -7.86 -8.93
N ILE A 483 38.29 -7.08 -7.98
CA ILE A 483 38.82 -5.73 -8.24
C ILE A 483 40.00 -5.82 -9.24
N LYS A 484 40.96 -6.71 -9.01
CA LYS A 484 42.11 -6.93 -9.92
C LYS A 484 41.67 -7.33 -11.33
N GLU A 485 40.74 -8.28 -11.43
CA GLU A 485 40.20 -8.74 -12.71
C GLU A 485 39.47 -7.60 -13.45
N SER A 486 38.70 -6.80 -12.72
CA SER A 486 38.01 -5.61 -13.27
C SER A 486 38.99 -4.58 -13.83
N LEU A 487 40.03 -4.23 -13.06
CA LEU A 487 41.07 -3.30 -13.47
C LEU A 487 41.82 -3.79 -14.71
N MET A 488 42.23 -5.07 -14.72
CA MET A 488 42.89 -5.69 -15.86
C MET A 488 42.04 -5.63 -17.14
N LYS A 489 40.74 -5.91 -17.03
CA LYS A 489 39.82 -5.85 -18.17
C LYS A 489 39.62 -4.41 -18.66
N MET A 490 39.40 -3.45 -17.75
CA MET A 490 39.28 -2.04 -18.11
C MET A 490 40.56 -1.47 -18.72
N TYR A 491 41.73 -1.85 -18.21
CA TYR A 491 43.03 -1.48 -18.78
C TYR A 491 43.19 -1.99 -20.23
N LYS A 492 42.80 -3.25 -20.49
CA LYS A 492 42.80 -3.81 -21.86
C LYS A 492 41.86 -3.07 -22.81
N ILE A 493 40.72 -2.56 -22.31
CA ILE A 493 39.82 -1.73 -23.13
C ILE A 493 40.46 -0.37 -23.37
N ASN A 494 41.06 0.24 -22.35
CA ASN A 494 41.72 1.55 -22.47
C ASN A 494 42.87 1.53 -23.48
N LEU A 495 43.67 0.46 -23.51
CA LEU A 495 44.72 0.27 -24.52
C LEU A 495 44.18 0.24 -25.96
N LYS A 496 42.91 -0.14 -26.16
CA LYS A 496 42.26 -0.21 -27.48
C LYS A 496 41.53 1.08 -27.85
N SER A 497 40.94 1.78 -26.90
CA SER A 497 40.03 2.91 -27.16
C SER A 497 40.50 4.27 -26.64
N GLY A 498 41.51 4.33 -25.77
CA GLY A 498 42.11 5.55 -25.22
C GLY A 498 41.21 6.38 -24.29
N ASN A 499 39.99 5.91 -24.00
CA ASN A 499 38.91 6.74 -23.43
C ASN A 499 38.52 6.41 -21.98
N ILE A 500 39.28 5.55 -21.28
CA ILE A 500 38.96 5.18 -19.90
C ILE A 500 39.94 5.84 -18.94
N GLN A 501 39.48 6.81 -18.16
CA GLN A 501 40.19 7.29 -16.98
C GLN A 501 39.72 6.51 -15.75
N ILE A 502 40.58 5.62 -15.25
CA ILE A 502 40.42 5.01 -13.93
C ILE A 502 41.15 5.92 -12.93
N LYS A 503 40.45 6.41 -11.91
CA LYS A 503 41.05 7.20 -10.83
C LYS A 503 41.75 6.25 -9.85
N GLU A 504 43.05 6.01 -10.06
CA GLU A 504 43.87 5.06 -9.30
C GLU A 504 43.88 5.32 -7.80
N ASP A 505 43.87 6.61 -7.42
CA ASP A 505 43.77 7.10 -6.04
C ASP A 505 42.52 6.56 -5.32
N LYS A 506 41.35 6.58 -5.98
CA LYS A 506 40.11 6.05 -5.43
C LYS A 506 40.16 4.54 -5.20
N VAL A 507 40.73 3.81 -6.16
CA VAL A 507 40.86 2.35 -6.08
C VAL A 507 41.84 1.96 -4.97
N ALA A 508 42.93 2.71 -4.82
CA ALA A 508 43.87 2.53 -3.72
C ALA A 508 43.19 2.74 -2.36
N THR A 509 42.34 3.76 -2.22
CA THR A 509 41.54 3.99 -1.00
C THR A 509 40.67 2.77 -0.67
N ILE A 510 39.97 2.20 -1.66
CA ILE A 510 39.13 1.00 -1.45
C ILE A 510 39.97 -0.17 -0.95
N ILE A 511 41.09 -0.47 -1.64
CA ILE A 511 41.96 -1.61 -1.30
C ILE A 511 42.58 -1.42 0.09
N ASN A 512 43.06 -0.22 0.40
CA ASN A 512 43.69 0.08 1.69
C ASN A 512 42.70 0.06 2.86
N SER A 513 41.42 0.35 2.59
CA SER A 513 40.36 0.34 3.61
C SER A 513 39.71 -1.02 3.81
N LEU A 514 40.02 -2.01 2.96
CA LEU A 514 39.36 -3.30 2.92
C LEU A 514 39.78 -4.21 4.08
N ASN A 515 38.81 -4.67 4.87
CA ASN A 515 39.02 -5.57 6.01
C ASN A 515 37.87 -6.59 6.18
N GLU A 516 38.00 -7.49 7.15
CA GLU A 516 37.01 -8.55 7.43
C GLU A 516 35.64 -8.00 7.86
N GLU A 517 35.58 -6.77 8.37
CA GLU A 517 34.37 -6.17 8.92
C GLU A 517 33.56 -5.37 7.89
N ASN A 518 34.18 -4.95 6.77
CA ASN A 518 33.55 -4.04 5.79
C ASN A 518 33.56 -4.53 4.34
N TRP A 519 34.20 -5.65 4.02
CA TRP A 519 34.32 -6.11 2.63
C TRP A 519 32.95 -6.35 1.98
N LYS A 520 31.96 -6.83 2.75
CA LYS A 520 30.63 -7.15 2.25
C LYS A 520 29.88 -5.89 1.86
N GLU A 521 30.00 -4.84 2.66
CA GLU A 521 29.40 -3.53 2.41
C GLU A 521 30.03 -2.84 1.20
N ILE A 522 31.36 -2.91 1.06
CA ILE A 522 32.09 -2.41 -0.12
C ILE A 522 31.65 -3.19 -1.36
N ALA A 523 31.65 -4.52 -1.31
CA ALA A 523 31.27 -5.39 -2.43
C ALA A 523 29.83 -5.08 -2.91
N ASN A 524 28.88 -4.98 -1.97
CA ASN A 524 27.49 -4.63 -2.28
C ASN A 524 27.38 -3.24 -2.91
N THR A 525 28.13 -2.25 -2.40
CA THR A 525 28.13 -0.89 -2.95
C THR A 525 28.65 -0.88 -4.39
N ILE A 526 29.81 -1.50 -4.63
CA ILE A 526 30.39 -1.63 -5.98
C ILE A 526 29.39 -2.35 -6.91
N PHE A 527 28.83 -3.47 -6.46
CA PHE A 527 27.88 -4.28 -7.23
C PHE A 527 26.63 -3.49 -7.63
N ILE A 528 25.98 -2.81 -6.68
CA ILE A 528 24.74 -2.06 -6.93
C ILE A 528 24.98 -1.00 -8.00
N PHE A 529 26.03 -0.20 -7.87
CA PHE A 529 26.33 0.85 -8.82
C PHE A 529 26.81 0.32 -10.18
N ALA A 530 27.53 -0.82 -10.20
CA ALA A 530 27.87 -1.50 -11.45
C ALA A 530 26.65 -2.05 -12.18
N ALA A 531 25.73 -2.69 -11.46
CA ALA A 531 24.50 -3.25 -12.02
C ALA A 531 23.58 -2.13 -12.53
N LEU A 532 23.31 -1.11 -11.70
CA LEU A 532 22.50 0.04 -12.10
C LEU A 532 23.04 0.69 -13.37
N ARG A 533 24.35 0.94 -13.42
CA ARG A 533 24.96 1.56 -14.59
C ARG A 533 24.87 0.69 -15.83
N SER A 534 25.08 -0.62 -15.68
CA SER A 534 24.99 -1.57 -16.78
C SER A 534 23.58 -1.72 -17.36
N ILE A 535 22.55 -1.64 -16.52
CA ILE A 535 21.14 -1.77 -16.94
C ILE A 535 20.63 -0.44 -17.53
N ASN A 536 21.22 0.70 -17.13
CA ASN A 536 20.81 2.04 -17.56
C ASN A 536 21.37 2.46 -18.93
N THR A 537 22.45 1.83 -19.39
CA THR A 537 22.94 2.06 -20.76
C THR A 537 22.02 1.42 -21.79
N LYS A 538 21.56 2.19 -22.80
CA LYS A 538 21.15 1.61 -24.09
C LYS A 538 22.34 0.84 -24.61
N ILE A 539 22.21 -0.47 -24.76
CA ILE A 539 23.11 -1.19 -25.65
C ILE A 539 22.70 -0.72 -27.05
N LYS A 540 23.46 0.23 -27.61
CA LYS A 540 23.35 0.51 -29.05
C LYS A 540 23.68 -0.81 -29.75
N GLY A 541 22.67 -1.41 -30.36
CA GLY A 541 22.86 -2.54 -31.26
C GLY A 541 23.84 -2.13 -32.35
N CYS A 542 24.77 -3.03 -32.63
CA CYS A 542 25.53 -3.04 -33.86
C CYS A 542 24.55 -2.93 -35.05
N GLU A 543 24.69 -1.88 -35.85
CA GLU A 543 24.43 -1.99 -37.29
C GLU A 543 25.64 -2.62 -37.96
#